data_AF-J2KXC4-F1
#
_entry.id   AF-J2KXC4-F1
#
_cell.length_a   1.000
_cell.length_b   1.000
_cell.length_c   1.000
_cell.angle_alpha   90.00
_cell.angle_beta   90.00
_cell.angle_gamma   90.00
#
_symmetry.space_group_name_H-M   'P 1'
#
loop_
_entity.id
_entity.type
_entity.pdbx_description
1 polymer ?
#
loop_
_entity_poly.entity_id
_entity_poly.type
_entity_poly.pdbx_seq_one_letter_code
_entity_poly.pdbx_strand_id
1 'polypeptide(L)'
;MRATGRYEGGELEVIDTYGSHEVKLPAGDLILYPASSLHRVHPVTRGARICSFFWLQSMVRSDQQRGMLFELDQNIQKLRARFGEGEETVALTGHYHNLLRLWSEV
;
A
#
# COMPACT_ATOMS: atom_id res chain seq x y z
N MET A 1 9.39 -10.87 8.32
CA MET A 1 9.50 -10.17 9.62
C MET A 1 8.39 -10.69 10.52
N ARG A 2 8.70 -11.54 11.52
CA ARG A 2 7.67 -12.18 12.36
C ARG A 2 7.18 -11.18 13.42
N ALA A 3 5.92 -10.75 13.35
CA ALA A 3 5.32 -10.00 14.44
C ALA A 3 5.22 -10.89 15.70
N THR A 4 5.85 -10.44 16.78
CA THR A 4 5.78 -11.01 18.12
C THR A 4 4.43 -10.63 18.76
N GLY A 5 3.35 -11.26 18.30
CA GLY A 5 1.99 -11.01 18.79
C GLY A 5 1.53 -12.01 19.85
N ARG A 6 0.58 -11.59 20.71
CA ARG A 6 -0.10 -12.39 21.76
C ARG A 6 -0.99 -13.54 21.23
N TYR A 7 -0.81 -13.97 19.98
CA TYR A 7 -1.60 -15.02 19.33
C TYR A 7 -0.79 -15.84 18.32
N GLU A 8 -1.14 -17.12 18.17
CA GLU A 8 -0.56 -18.06 17.19
C GLU A 8 -1.50 -18.25 16.00
N GLY A 9 -0.94 -18.42 14.80
CA GLY A 9 -1.69 -18.39 13.54
C GLY A 9 -2.17 -16.97 13.18
N GLY A 10 -3.26 -16.87 12.42
CA GLY A 10 -3.90 -15.59 12.07
C GLY A 10 -3.16 -14.76 11.01
N GLU A 11 -2.26 -15.36 10.24
CA GLU A 11 -1.61 -14.75 9.09
C GLU A 11 -2.67 -14.43 8.01
N LEU A 12 -2.61 -13.23 7.43
CA LEU A 12 -3.36 -12.89 6.23
C LEU A 12 -2.57 -13.40 5.02
N GLU A 13 -3.13 -14.35 4.28
CA GLU A 13 -2.62 -14.76 2.98
C GLU A 13 -3.34 -13.97 1.89
N VAL A 14 -2.59 -13.24 1.08
CA VAL A 14 -3.07 -12.55 -0.12
C VAL A 14 -2.48 -13.24 -1.35
N ILE A 15 -3.33 -13.63 -2.29
CA ILE A 15 -2.96 -14.30 -3.52
C ILE A 15 -3.11 -13.31 -4.67
N ASP A 16 -2.03 -13.11 -5.41
CA ASP A 16 -2.00 -12.29 -6.63
C ASP A 16 -1.52 -13.11 -7.83
N THR A 17 -1.29 -12.44 -8.96
CA THR A 17 -0.87 -13.06 -10.23
C THR A 17 0.52 -13.72 -10.16
N TYR A 18 1.33 -13.36 -9.17
CA TYR A 18 2.73 -13.75 -9.03
C TYR A 18 2.99 -14.67 -7.83
N GLY A 19 2.04 -14.85 -6.93
CA GLY A 19 2.13 -15.84 -5.85
C GLY A 19 1.20 -15.56 -4.67
N SER A 20 1.52 -16.19 -3.53
CA SER A 20 0.87 -15.91 -2.25
C SER A 20 1.82 -15.20 -1.28
N HIS A 21 1.27 -14.22 -0.57
CA HIS A 21 1.97 -13.38 0.39
C HIS A 21 1.33 -13.52 1.76
N GLU A 22 2.08 -14.05 2.73
CA GLU A 22 1.63 -14.13 4.13
C GLU A 22 2.05 -12.90 4.93
N VAL A 23 1.10 -12.31 5.64
CA VAL A 23 1.26 -11.04 6.34
C VAL A 23 0.77 -11.14 7.77
N LYS A 24 1.66 -10.81 8.71
CA LYS A 24 1.37 -10.63 10.13
C LYS A 24 2.21 -9.48 10.66
N LEU A 25 1.60 -8.30 10.73
CA LEU A 25 2.26 -7.06 11.13
C LEU A 25 2.12 -6.81 12.64
N PRO A 26 3.05 -6.03 13.24
CA PRO A 26 2.90 -5.50 14.60
C PRO A 26 1.59 -4.73 14.81
N ALA A 27 1.16 -4.61 16.07
CA ALA A 27 -0.01 -3.80 16.41
C ALA A 27 0.25 -2.31 16.11
N GLY A 28 -0.65 -1.67 15.37
CA GLY A 28 -0.52 -0.29 14.90
C GLY A 28 -0.11 -0.16 13.43
N ASP A 29 0.44 -1.23 12.85
CA ASP A 29 0.81 -1.26 11.44
C ASP A 29 -0.40 -1.63 10.56
N LEU A 30 -0.37 -1.20 9.29
CA LEU A 30 -1.41 -1.44 8.31
C LEU A 30 -0.83 -2.10 7.05
N ILE A 31 -1.61 -3.00 6.46
CA ILE A 31 -1.40 -3.47 5.09
C ILE A 31 -2.52 -2.97 4.18
N LEU A 32 -2.13 -2.50 2.99
CA LEU A 32 -3.02 -2.14 1.90
C LEU A 32 -2.78 -3.08 0.71
N TYR A 33 -3.84 -3.67 0.17
CA TYR A 33 -3.78 -4.57 -0.99
C TYR A 33 -5.04 -4.38 -1.87
N PRO A 34 -4.99 -4.74 -3.16
CA PRO A 34 -6.15 -4.64 -4.05
C PRO A 34 -7.31 -5.49 -3.55
N ALA A 35 -8.52 -4.93 -3.54
CA ALA A 35 -9.73 -5.66 -3.16
C ALA A 35 -10.07 -6.82 -4.13
N SER A 36 -9.48 -6.82 -5.33
CA SER A 36 -9.58 -7.90 -6.31
C SER A 36 -8.73 -9.14 -5.97
N SER A 37 -7.77 -9.03 -5.04
CA SER A 37 -6.93 -10.15 -4.64
C SER A 37 -7.73 -11.19 -3.86
N LEU A 38 -7.59 -12.46 -4.24
CA LEU A 38 -8.08 -13.56 -3.42
C LEU A 38 -7.29 -13.57 -2.11
N HIS A 39 -7.98 -13.68 -0.97
CA HIS A 39 -7.30 -13.64 0.31
C HIS A 39 -8.03 -14.47 1.35
N ARG A 40 -7.29 -14.94 2.36
CA ARG A 40 -7.85 -15.62 3.53
C ARG A 40 -7.01 -15.32 4.77
N VAL A 41 -7.64 -15.42 5.94
CA VAL A 41 -6.93 -15.38 7.22
C VAL A 41 -6.78 -16.81 7.71
N HIS A 42 -5.54 -17.24 7.97
CA HIS A 42 -5.28 -18.55 8.57
C HIS A 42 -5.90 -18.64 9.97
N PRO A 43 -6.29 -19.85 10.44
CA PRO A 43 -6.86 -20.02 11.77
C PRO A 43 -5.96 -19.44 12.86
N VAL A 44 -6.56 -18.79 13.85
CA VAL A 44 -5.87 -18.43 15.11
C VAL A 44 -5.97 -19.64 16.03
N THR A 45 -4.84 -20.27 16.36
CA THR A 45 -4.80 -21.49 17.18
C THR A 45 -4.65 -21.20 18.67
N ARG A 46 -4.17 -20.01 19.04
CA ARG A 46 -4.06 -19.55 20.44
C ARG A 46 -4.23 -18.04 20.53
N GLY A 47 -4.95 -17.56 21.53
CA GLY A 47 -5.19 -16.13 21.75
C GLY A 47 -6.28 -15.57 20.84
N ALA A 48 -6.23 -14.26 20.57
CA ALA A 48 -7.18 -13.59 19.69
C ALA A 48 -6.48 -12.54 18.82
N ARG A 49 -6.84 -12.49 17.53
CA ARG A 49 -6.40 -11.44 16.60
C ARG A 49 -7.53 -10.43 16.43
N ILE A 50 -7.37 -9.26 17.04
CA ILE A 50 -8.31 -8.13 16.90
C ILE A 50 -7.72 -7.15 15.90
N CYS A 51 -8.48 -6.80 14.86
CA CYS A 51 -8.08 -5.84 13.84
C CYS A 51 -9.27 -5.00 13.39
N SER A 52 -8.98 -3.83 12.84
CA SER A 52 -9.91 -3.09 12.00
C SER A 52 -9.65 -3.44 10.55
N PHE A 53 -10.71 -3.59 9.76
CA PHE A 53 -10.62 -3.76 8.31
C PHE A 53 -11.68 -2.86 7.66
N PHE A 54 -11.37 -2.32 6.50
CA PHE A 54 -12.27 -1.46 5.75
C PHE A 54 -11.86 -1.43 4.28
N TRP A 55 -12.77 -0.93 3.46
CA TRP A 55 -12.52 -0.61 2.06
C TRP A 55 -12.48 0.89 1.89
N LEU A 56 -11.71 1.33 0.90
CA LEU A 56 -11.62 2.72 0.50
C LEU A 56 -11.76 2.81 -1.01
N GLN A 57 -12.43 3.85 -1.48
CA GLN A 57 -12.44 4.19 -2.89
C GLN A 57 -11.25 5.11 -3.17
N SER A 58 -10.37 4.67 -4.05
CA SER A 58 -9.27 5.50 -4.57
C SER A 58 -9.83 6.50 -5.58
N MET A 59 -9.28 7.73 -5.60
CA MET A 59 -9.52 8.67 -6.71
C MET A 59 -9.04 8.08 -8.04
N VAL A 60 -7.98 7.27 -8.02
CA VAL A 60 -7.43 6.60 -9.23
C VAL A 60 -7.88 5.14 -9.24
N ARG A 61 -8.78 4.81 -10.16
CA ARG A 61 -9.39 3.47 -10.26
C ARG A 61 -8.38 2.39 -10.64
N SER A 62 -7.57 2.63 -11.68
CA SER A 62 -6.54 1.68 -12.13
C SER A 62 -5.44 1.52 -11.07
N ASP A 63 -5.17 0.28 -10.69
CA ASP A 63 -4.06 -0.11 -9.81
C ASP A 63 -2.70 0.20 -10.42
N GLN A 64 -2.51 -0.07 -11.71
CA GLN A 64 -1.29 0.28 -12.44
C GLN A 64 -1.02 1.79 -12.42
N GLN A 65 -2.03 2.61 -12.72
CA GLN A 65 -1.90 4.07 -12.69
C GLN A 65 -1.59 4.59 -11.28
N ARG A 66 -2.26 4.04 -10.27
CA ARG A 66 -2.00 4.38 -8.86
C ARG A 66 -0.59 3.97 -8.42
N GLY A 67 -0.09 2.82 -8.87
CA GLY A 67 1.29 2.37 -8.65
C GLY A 67 2.31 3.33 -9.27
N MET A 68 2.11 3.72 -10.54
CA MET A 68 2.99 4.70 -11.22
C MET A 68 3.03 6.05 -10.51
N LEU A 69 1.87 6.56 -10.04
CA LEU A 69 1.81 7.80 -9.27
C LEU A 69 2.56 7.68 -7.94
N PHE A 70 2.38 6.56 -7.22
CA PHE A 70 3.07 6.31 -5.96
C PHE A 70 4.59 6.27 -6.15
N GLU A 71 5.08 5.56 -7.16
CA GLU A 71 6.51 5.51 -7.48
C GLU A 71 7.09 6.88 -7.85
N LEU A 72 6.36 7.66 -8.66
CA LEU A 72 6.76 9.01 -9.04
C LEU A 72 6.88 9.91 -7.81
N ASP A 73 5.88 9.93 -6.92
CA ASP A 73 5.93 10.72 -5.69
C ASP A 73 7.09 10.29 -4.79
N GLN A 74 7.25 8.98 -4.56
CA GLN A 74 8.37 8.46 -3.75
C GLN A 74 9.73 8.88 -4.30
N ASN A 75 9.90 8.92 -5.63
CA ASN A 75 11.14 9.39 -6.25
C ASN A 75 11.32 10.91 -6.11
N ILE A 76 10.26 11.71 -6.24
CA ILE A 76 10.30 13.15 -5.98
C ILE A 76 10.71 13.43 -4.53
N GLN A 77 10.12 12.73 -3.56
CA GLN A 77 10.47 12.87 -2.13
C GLN A 77 11.94 12.50 -1.88
N LYS A 78 12.43 11.41 -2.48
CA LYS A 78 13.85 11.01 -2.36
C LYS A 78 14.80 12.05 -2.97
N LEU A 79 14.45 12.64 -4.11
CA LEU A 79 15.25 13.69 -4.74
C LEU A 79 15.30 14.94 -3.85
N ARG A 80 14.14 15.38 -3.34
CA ARG A 80 14.05 16.50 -2.38
C ARG A 80 14.88 16.26 -1.14
N ALA A 81 14.81 15.06 -0.56
CA ALA A 81 15.58 14.71 0.63
C ALA A 81 17.10 14.72 0.39
N ARG A 82 17.55 14.37 -0.82
CA ARG A 82 18.98 14.30 -1.16
C ARG A 82 19.59 15.62 -1.60
N PHE A 83 18.84 16.42 -2.35
CA PHE A 83 19.38 17.60 -3.05
C PHE A 83 18.67 18.90 -2.66
N GLY A 84 17.65 18.85 -1.81
CA GLY A 84 16.78 19.98 -1.54
C GLY A 84 15.71 20.17 -2.61
N GLU A 85 14.90 21.20 -2.45
CA GLU A 85 13.95 21.62 -3.47
C GLU A 85 14.64 22.45 -4.56
N GLY A 86 14.31 22.16 -5.81
CA GLY A 86 14.86 22.82 -7.00
C GLY A 86 13.89 22.78 -8.18
N GLU A 87 14.23 23.45 -9.28
CA GLU A 87 13.36 23.62 -10.45
C GLU A 87 12.86 22.28 -11.02
N GLU A 88 13.72 21.26 -11.08
CA GLU A 88 13.39 19.94 -11.60
C GLU A 88 12.40 19.20 -10.69
N THR A 89 12.56 19.31 -9.36
CA THR A 89 11.62 18.67 -8.41
C THR A 89 10.24 19.34 -8.45
N VAL A 90 10.19 20.65 -8.70
CA VAL A 90 8.95 21.39 -8.91
C VAL A 90 8.30 20.95 -10.22
N ALA A 91 9.07 20.85 -11.31
CA ALA A 91 8.57 20.38 -12.60
C ALA A 91 8.01 18.93 -12.51
N LEU A 92 8.73 18.02 -11.85
CA LEU A 92 8.26 16.64 -11.61
C LEU A 92 6.99 16.59 -10.76
N THR A 93 6.89 17.45 -9.73
CA THR A 93 5.67 17.60 -8.93
C THR A 93 4.50 18.09 -9.80
N GLY A 94 4.78 19.01 -10.73
CA GLY A 94 3.83 19.44 -11.75
C GLY A 94 3.33 18.29 -12.63
N HIS A 95 4.24 17.41 -13.08
CA HIS A 95 3.87 16.20 -13.84
C HIS A 95 3.02 15.24 -13.01
N TYR A 96 3.38 15.00 -11.74
CA TYR A 96 2.58 14.19 -10.82
C TYR A 96 1.14 14.71 -10.71
N HIS A 97 0.95 16.01 -10.49
CA HIS A 97 -0.39 16.60 -10.39
C HIS A 97 -1.16 16.59 -11.71
N ASN A 98 -0.48 16.75 -12.85
CA ASN A 98 -1.10 16.60 -14.17
C ASN A 98 -1.64 15.18 -14.36
N LEU A 99 -0.84 14.16 -14.06
CA LEU A 99 -1.25 12.75 -14.16
C LEU A 99 -2.38 12.43 -13.18
N LEU A 100 -2.29 12.91 -11.94
CA LEU A 100 -3.35 12.75 -10.95
C LEU A 100 -4.67 13.32 -11.47
N ARG A 101 -4.68 14.54 -12.02
CA ARG A 101 -5.89 15.13 -12.62
C ARG A 101 -6.44 14.34 -13.80
N LEU A 102 -5.57 13.80 -14.65
CA LEU A 102 -5.97 13.01 -15.82
C LEU A 102 -6.58 11.65 -15.45
N TRP A 103 -6.13 11.05 -14.34
CA TRP A 103 -6.52 9.70 -13.94
C TRP A 103 -7.50 9.65 -12.77
N SER A 104 -7.86 10.80 -12.19
CA SER A 104 -8.82 10.86 -11.11
C SER A 104 -10.26 10.71 -11.61
N GLU A 105 -11.00 9.84 -10.95
CA GLU A 105 -12.45 9.67 -11.03
C GLU A 105 -13.03 10.16 -9.70
N VAL A 106 -13.40 11.44 -9.63
CA VAL A 106 -13.98 12.14 -8.47
C VAL A 106 -15.43 12.50 -8.69
#